data_AF-A0A956F118-F1
#
_entry.id   AF-A0A956F118-F1
#
_cell.length_a   1.000
_cell.length_b   1.000
_cell.length_c   1.000
_cell.angle_alpha   90.00
_cell.angle_beta   90.00
_cell.angle_gamma   90.00
#
_symmetry.space_group_name_H-M   'P 1'
#
loop_
_entity.id
_entity.type
_entity.pdbx_description
1 polymer ?
#
loop_
_entity_poly.entity_id
_entity_poly.type
_entity_poly.pdbx_seq_one_letter_code
_entity_poly.pdbx_strand_id
1 'polypeptide(L)' 'VAQPDRDATTVLTRSVNQLGLSARAFVRVLRVARSIADLEGDARVRKSHVIEAVQGRLLDREPI' A
#
# COMPACT_ATOMS: atom_id res chain seq x y z
N VAL A 1 16.49 2.07 -4.28
CA VAL A 1 15.17 2.10 -3.60
C VAL A 1 14.15 2.67 -4.59
N ALA A 2 13.16 1.89 -5.02
CA ALA A 2 12.14 2.34 -5.98
C ALA A 2 11.22 3.37 -5.31
N GLN A 3 11.16 4.59 -5.86
CA GLN A 3 10.35 5.66 -5.31
C GLN A 3 8.89 5.51 -5.78
N PRO A 4 7.91 5.56 -4.86
CA PRO A 4 6.50 5.58 -5.23
C PRO A 4 6.16 6.86 -6.02
N ASP A 5 5.16 6.77 -6.88
CA ASP A 5 4.59 7.92 -7.57
C ASP A 5 4.03 8.95 -6.56
N ARG A 6 3.95 10.23 -6.95
CA ARG A 6 3.25 11.29 -6.20
C ARG A 6 1.80 10.89 -5.88
N ASP A 7 1.10 10.23 -6.80
CA ASP A 7 -0.28 9.77 -6.58
C ASP A 7 -0.35 8.64 -5.54
N ALA A 8 0.60 7.70 -5.59
CA ALA A 8 0.70 6.64 -4.59
C ALA A 8 1.00 7.23 -3.20
N THR A 9 1.87 8.23 -3.12
CA THR A 9 2.22 8.93 -1.87
C THR A 9 0.99 9.63 -1.26
N THR A 10 0.19 10.29 -2.10
CA THR A 10 -1.04 10.98 -1.67
C THR A 10 -2.09 10.02 -1.14
N VAL A 11 -2.32 8.90 -1.83
CA VAL A 11 -3.28 7.86 -1.41
C VAL A 11 -2.83 7.22 -0.11
N LEU A 12 -1.56 6.88 0.01
CA LEU A 12 -1.00 6.31 1.23
C LEU A 12 -1.18 7.22 2.44
N THR A 13 -0.93 8.52 2.27
CA THR A 13 -1.06 9.52 3.35
C THR A 13 -2.52 9.65 3.81
N ARG A 14 -3.48 9.69 2.87
CA ARG A 14 -4.91 9.70 3.20
C ARG A 14 -5.37 8.42 3.89
N SER A 15 -4.94 7.27 3.40
CA SER A 15 -5.28 5.97 3.97
C SER A 15 -4.75 5.82 5.40
N VAL A 16 -3.57 6.36 5.72
CA VAL A 16 -3.05 6.37 7.10
C VAL A 16 -3.97 7.13 8.05
N ASN A 17 -4.39 8.33 7.66
CA ASN A 17 -5.26 9.16 8.48
C ASN A 17 -6.67 8.59 8.62
N GLN A 18 -7.22 7.99 7.55
CA GLN A 18 -8.59 7.45 7.56
C GLN A 18 -8.70 6.06 8.22
N LEU A 19 -7.68 5.21 8.08
CA LEU A 19 -7.71 3.83 8.56
C LEU A 19 -6.99 3.63 9.92
N GLY A 20 -6.47 4.71 10.52
CA GLY A 20 -5.72 4.65 11.77
C GLY A 20 -4.49 3.74 11.68
N LEU A 21 -3.87 3.63 10.50
CA LEU A 21 -2.75 2.72 10.28
C LEU A 21 -1.51 3.25 11.00
N SER A 22 -0.93 2.43 11.87
CA SER A 22 0.37 2.74 12.46
C SER A 22 1.46 2.84 11.39
N ALA A 23 2.57 3.54 11.69
CA ALA A 23 3.73 3.64 10.79
C ALA A 23 4.24 2.25 10.33
N ARG A 24 4.15 1.24 11.20
CA ARG A 24 4.49 -0.16 10.86
C ARG A 24 3.51 -0.76 9.84
N ALA A 25 2.22 -0.47 9.99
CA ALA A 25 1.20 -0.93 9.05
C ALA A 25 1.37 -0.29 7.68
N PHE A 26 1.69 1.02 7.63
CA PHE A 26 2.05 1.75 6.42
C PHE A 26 3.24 1.14 5.68
N VAL A 27 4.35 0.86 6.37
CA VAL A 27 5.53 0.23 5.74
C VAL A 27 5.19 -1.14 5.17
N ARG A 28 4.31 -1.90 5.84
CA ARG A 28 3.86 -3.21 5.31
C ARG A 28 3.02 -3.06 4.05
N VAL A 29 2.08 -2.11 4.02
CA VAL A 29 1.27 -1.80 2.81
C VAL A 29 2.17 -1.42 1.64
N LEU A 30 3.17 -0.57 1.86
CA LEU A 30 4.14 -0.19 0.83
C LEU A 30 4.93 -1.38 0.28
N ARG A 31 5.34 -2.32 1.13
CA ARG A 31 6.03 -3.54 0.69
C ARG A 31 5.13 -4.43 -0.15
N VAL A 32 3.89 -4.65 0.26
CA VAL A 32 2.92 -5.45 -0.50
C VAL A 32 2.60 -4.78 -1.84
N ALA A 33 2.34 -3.47 -1.84
CA ALA A 33 2.10 -2.71 -3.07
C ALA A 33 3.30 -2.76 -4.03
N ARG A 34 4.52 -2.83 -3.51
CA ARG A 34 5.72 -3.04 -4.35
C ARG A 34 5.77 -4.44 -4.93
N SER A 35 5.48 -5.46 -4.12
CA SER A 35 5.40 -6.84 -4.62
C SER A 35 4.35 -7.02 -5.72
N ILE A 36 3.18 -6.39 -5.59
CA ILE A 36 2.15 -6.37 -6.64
C ILE A 36 2.69 -5.71 -7.91
N ALA A 37 3.32 -4.53 -7.79
CA ALA A 37 3.93 -3.85 -8.93
C ALA A 37 5.00 -4.73 -9.61
N ASP A 38 5.83 -5.42 -8.84
CA ASP A 38 6.86 -6.31 -9.36
C ASP A 38 6.25 -7.52 -10.11
N LEU A 39 5.14 -8.07 -9.62
CA LEU A 39 4.40 -9.15 -10.28
C LEU A 39 3.73 -8.70 -11.58
N GLU A 40 3.27 -7.45 -11.65
CA GLU A 40 2.69 -6.87 -12.87
C GLU A 40 3.76 -6.37 -13.87
N GLY A 41 5.04 -6.42 -13.50
CA GLY A 41 6.14 -5.91 -14.34
C GLY A 41 6.24 -4.39 -14.36
N ASP A 42 5.58 -3.71 -13.42
CA ASP A 42 5.58 -2.25 -13.35
C ASP A 42 6.84 -1.70 -12.67
N ALA A 43 7.47 -0.75 -13.34
CA ALA A 43 8.62 -0.03 -12.78
C ALA A 43 8.25 0.79 -11.52
N ARG A 44 6.99 1.25 -11.41
CA ARG A 44 6.52 2.15 -10.35
C ARG A 44 5.33 1.57 -9.59
N VAL A 45 5.27 1.88 -8.30
CA VAL A 45 4.07 1.59 -7.50
C VAL A 45 2.98 2.58 -7.89
N ARG A 46 1.93 2.07 -8.53
CA ARG A 46 0.74 2.84 -8.92
C ARG A 46 -0.30 2.83 -7.80
N LYS A 47 -1.29 3.71 -7.91
CA LYS A 47 -2.43 3.80 -6.98
C LYS A 47 -3.18 2.48 -6.84
N SER A 48 -3.36 1.73 -7.94
CA SER A 48 -4.00 0.41 -7.96
C SER A 48 -3.34 -0.56 -6.98
N HIS A 49 -2.01 -0.69 -7.03
CA HIS A 49 -1.27 -1.61 -6.17
C HIS A 49 -1.40 -1.24 -4.69
N VAL A 50 -1.47 0.07 -4.38
CA VAL A 50 -1.69 0.54 -3.00
C VAL A 50 -3.08 0.17 -2.52
N ILE A 51 -4.11 0.37 -3.35
CA ILE A 51 -5.50 0.03 -2.98
C ILE A 51 -5.62 -1.46 -2.72
N GLU A 52 -5.08 -2.29 -3.60
CA GLU A 52 -5.10 -3.74 -3.46
C GLU A 52 -4.33 -4.20 -2.21
N ALA A 53 -3.15 -3.63 -1.96
CA ALA A 53 -2.38 -3.92 -0.74
C ALA A 53 -3.12 -3.53 0.55
N VAL A 54 -3.87 -2.43 0.55
CA VAL A 54 -4.69 -2.01 1.69
C VAL A 54 -5.88 -2.95 1.88
N GLN A 55 -6.56 -3.32 0.80
CA GLN A 55 -7.72 -4.23 0.82
C GLN A 55 -7.33 -5.64 1.26
N GLY A 56 -6.24 -6.19 0.73
CA GLY A 56 -5.69 -7.47 1.18
C GLY A 56 -5.40 -7.49 2.68
N ARG A 57 -4.91 -6.37 3.23
CA ARG A 57 -4.64 -6.24 4.68
C ARG A 57 -5.89 -6.11 5.55
N LEU A 58 -6.99 -5.60 5.00
CA LEU A 58 -8.29 -5.56 5.69
C LEU A 58 -8.90 -6.95 5.76
N LEU A 59 -8.67 -7.79 4.75
CA LEU A 59 -9.08 -9.19 4.70
C LEU A 59 -8.23 -10.08 5.65
N ASP A 60 -6.92 -9.81 5.74
CA ASP A 60 -5.99 -10.52 6.64
C ASP A 60 -6.10 -10.13 8.12
N ARG A 61 -6.93 -9.14 8.46
CA ARG A 61 -7.25 -8.88 9.87
C ARG A 61 -8.25 -9.94 10.32
N GLU A 62 -7.74 -11.01 10.93
CA GLU A 62 -8.55 -11.83 11.82
C GLU A 62 -9.25 -10.89 12.83
N PRO A 63 -10.58 -10.96 12.95
CA PRO A 63 -11.28 -10.26 14.01
C PRO A 63 -10.79 -10.88 15.33
N ILE A 64 -10.26 -10.03 16.21
CA ILE A 64 -10.00 -10.40 17.60
C ILE A 64 -11.34 -10.56 18.31
#